data_AF-A0A9D7TTD9-F1
#
_entry.id   AF-A0A9D7TTD9-F1
#
_cell.length_a   1.000
_cell.length_b   1.000
_cell.length_c   1.000
_cell.angle_alpha   90.00
_cell.angle_beta   90.00
_cell.angle_gamma   90.00
#
_symmetry.space_group_name_H-M   'P 1'
#
loop_
_entity.id
_entity.type
_entity.pdbx_description
1 polymer ?
#
loop_
_entity_poly.entity_id
_entity_poly.type
_entity_poly.pdbx_seq_one_letter_code
_entity_poly.pdbx_strand_id
1 'polypeptide(L)'
;MKITFINLLLTVSLFSYGQSQIAEKYKSADSLLQANNFSKAYLILKEIEPKCDTKDTLYNYILWYYVGAATELEKKFRDKEIFDSSLYYGLETLKLIEKGKGYFDEKFSAREYWMTKNIIVSYFGLGQLDNAKKYKDILYAAYKEKKLPKNIDQYFNFTFFKWDNKNVWGYEWFEEIPENRFEKSFSKVVYYVYSTKPDGSDNEQLYRLQVLMFHKSDASVKFDYVLTKRLETAKNEVSGTLYAYTYDKNIDFAKLQADIREVLKGNYQPDTKTITNKQ
;
A
#
# COMPACT_ATOMS: atom_id res chain seq x y z
N MET A 1 -20.57 -56.21 -4.74
CA MET A 1 -21.12 -55.42 -5.86
C MET A 1 -22.20 -54.43 -5.41
N LYS A 2 -23.30 -54.85 -4.75
CA LYS A 2 -24.35 -53.91 -4.26
C LYS A 2 -23.84 -52.85 -3.27
N ILE A 3 -23.04 -53.24 -2.28
CA ILE A 3 -22.47 -52.30 -1.28
C ILE A 3 -21.51 -51.29 -1.93
N THR A 4 -20.69 -51.74 -2.87
CA THR A 4 -19.76 -50.90 -3.64
C THR A 4 -20.49 -49.87 -4.51
N PHE A 5 -21.62 -50.26 -5.12
CA PHE A 5 -22.43 -49.38 -5.95
C PHE A 5 -23.25 -48.36 -5.13
N ILE A 6 -23.74 -48.76 -3.95
CA ILE A 6 -24.43 -47.86 -3.00
C ILE A 6 -23.45 -46.82 -2.43
N ASN A 7 -22.24 -47.25 -2.04
CA ASN A 7 -21.21 -46.33 -1.58
C ASN A 7 -20.80 -45.35 -2.70
N LEU A 8 -20.69 -45.82 -3.95
CA LEU A 8 -20.42 -44.95 -5.10
C LEU A 8 -21.54 -43.93 -5.32
N LEU A 9 -22.81 -44.35 -5.31
CA LEU A 9 -23.96 -43.44 -5.47
C LEU A 9 -24.08 -42.43 -4.34
N LEU A 10 -23.85 -42.84 -3.09
CA LEU A 10 -23.83 -41.94 -1.92
C LEU A 10 -22.69 -40.93 -2.00
N THR A 11 -21.51 -41.34 -2.48
CA THR A 11 -20.41 -40.39 -2.69
C THR A 11 -20.77 -39.37 -3.78
N VAL A 12 -21.32 -39.81 -4.92
CA VAL A 12 -21.70 -38.91 -6.03
C VAL A 12 -22.79 -37.92 -5.63
N SER A 13 -23.78 -38.33 -4.84
CA SER A 13 -24.84 -37.42 -4.36
C SER A 13 -24.36 -36.44 -3.29
N LEU A 14 -23.44 -36.84 -2.42
CA LEU A 14 -22.82 -35.95 -1.44
C LEU A 14 -21.92 -34.90 -2.12
N PHE A 15 -21.17 -35.30 -3.16
CA PHE A 15 -20.34 -34.37 -3.94
C PHE A 15 -21.19 -33.35 -4.71
N SER A 16 -22.27 -33.78 -5.37
CA SER A 16 -23.13 -32.86 -6.13
C SER A 16 -23.93 -31.91 -5.22
N TYR A 17 -24.42 -32.39 -4.08
CA TYR A 17 -25.16 -31.57 -3.11
C TYR A 17 -24.24 -30.55 -2.43
N GLY A 18 -23.04 -30.96 -2.03
CA GLY A 18 -22.03 -30.05 -1.46
C GLY A 18 -21.69 -28.90 -2.42
N GLN A 19 -21.52 -29.21 -3.71
CA GLN A 19 -21.21 -28.19 -4.72
C GLN A 19 -22.38 -27.25 -5.01
N SER A 20 -23.63 -27.74 -4.97
CA SER A 20 -24.81 -26.85 -5.08
C SER A 20 -24.92 -25.83 -3.95
N GLN A 21 -24.61 -26.23 -2.71
CA GLN A 21 -24.64 -25.30 -1.57
C GLN A 21 -23.54 -24.24 -1.66
N ILE A 22 -22.35 -24.62 -2.15
CA ILE A 22 -21.24 -23.67 -2.39
C ILE A 22 -21.66 -22.64 -3.44
N ALA A 23 -22.32 -23.05 -4.51
CA ALA A 23 -22.80 -22.15 -5.56
C ALA A 23 -23.84 -21.13 -5.05
N GLU A 24 -24.78 -21.55 -4.19
CA GLU A 24 -25.76 -20.65 -3.57
C GLU A 24 -25.13 -19.63 -2.63
N LYS A 25 -24.17 -20.08 -1.81
CA LYS A 25 -23.39 -19.19 -0.93
C LYS A 25 -22.56 -18.20 -1.74
N TYR A 26 -21.94 -18.65 -2.82
CA TYR A 26 -21.23 -17.76 -3.75
C TYR A 26 -22.15 -16.68 -4.33
N LYS A 27 -23.35 -17.04 -4.84
CA LYS A 27 -24.33 -16.06 -5.34
C LYS A 27 -24.74 -15.02 -4.29
N SER A 28 -24.87 -15.47 -3.04
CA SER A 28 -25.15 -14.58 -1.91
C SER A 28 -23.98 -13.62 -1.64
N ALA A 29 -22.75 -14.11 -1.67
CA ALA A 29 -21.55 -13.28 -1.54
C ALA A 29 -21.44 -12.27 -2.69
N ASP A 30 -21.67 -12.67 -3.94
CA ASP A 30 -21.66 -11.78 -5.10
C ASP A 30 -22.69 -10.66 -4.98
N SER A 31 -23.93 -10.99 -4.58
CA SER A 31 -24.98 -10.00 -4.31
C SER A 31 -24.56 -8.99 -3.22
N LEU A 32 -23.86 -9.45 -2.19
CA LEU A 32 -23.32 -8.59 -1.14
C LEU A 32 -22.20 -7.69 -1.64
N LEU A 33 -21.33 -8.18 -2.55
CA LEU A 33 -20.28 -7.37 -3.17
C LEU A 33 -20.87 -6.26 -4.04
N GLN A 34 -21.89 -6.56 -4.84
CA GLN A 34 -22.61 -5.55 -5.64
C GLN A 34 -23.26 -4.47 -4.77
N ALA A 35 -23.65 -4.81 -3.54
CA ALA A 35 -24.16 -3.88 -2.54
C ALA A 35 -23.06 -3.23 -1.66
N ASN A 36 -21.77 -3.35 -2.02
CA ASN A 36 -20.62 -2.87 -1.25
C ASN A 36 -20.52 -3.40 0.19
N ASN A 37 -21.13 -4.56 0.48
CA ASN A 37 -21.08 -5.22 1.78
C ASN A 37 -19.92 -6.21 1.88
N PHE A 38 -18.70 -5.68 1.79
CA PHE A 38 -17.46 -6.46 1.75
C PHE A 38 -17.25 -7.34 2.99
N SER A 39 -17.66 -6.88 4.18
CA SER A 39 -17.49 -7.65 5.42
C SER A 39 -18.28 -8.96 5.40
N LYS A 40 -19.57 -8.92 5.00
CA LYS A 40 -20.38 -10.14 4.93
C LYS A 40 -19.96 -11.03 3.76
N ALA A 41 -19.65 -10.44 2.61
CA ALA A 41 -19.15 -11.19 1.46
C ALA A 41 -17.85 -11.95 1.79
N TYR A 42 -16.88 -11.26 2.42
CA TYR A 42 -15.63 -11.85 2.91
C TYR A 42 -15.88 -13.08 3.79
N LEU A 43 -16.79 -13.00 4.77
CA LEU A 43 -17.07 -14.12 5.67
C LEU A 43 -17.60 -15.34 4.92
N ILE A 44 -18.50 -15.14 3.96
CA ILE A 44 -19.04 -16.23 3.14
C ILE A 44 -17.94 -16.82 2.25
N LEU A 45 -17.18 -15.98 1.55
CA LEU A 45 -16.12 -16.41 0.64
C LEU A 45 -15.03 -17.20 1.39
N LYS A 46 -14.61 -16.72 2.55
CA LYS A 46 -13.69 -17.41 3.46
C LYS A 46 -14.21 -18.78 3.91
N GLU A 47 -15.52 -18.90 4.11
CA GLU A 47 -16.14 -20.16 4.53
C GLU A 47 -16.17 -21.20 3.40
N ILE A 48 -16.41 -20.77 2.16
CA ILE A 48 -16.63 -21.68 1.02
C ILE A 48 -15.37 -21.98 0.21
N GLU A 49 -14.38 -21.08 0.20
CA GLU A 49 -13.12 -21.26 -0.52
C GLU A 49 -12.43 -22.59 -0.22
N PRO A 50 -12.19 -22.99 1.06
CA PRO A 50 -11.50 -24.25 1.35
C PRO A 50 -12.36 -25.50 1.10
N LYS A 51 -13.66 -25.34 0.84
CA LYS A 51 -14.62 -26.44 0.61
C LYS A 51 -14.87 -26.70 -0.88
N CYS A 52 -14.54 -25.75 -1.74
CA CYS A 52 -14.75 -25.86 -3.18
C CYS A 52 -13.61 -26.66 -3.82
N ASP A 53 -13.94 -27.59 -4.71
CA ASP A 53 -12.92 -28.31 -5.48
C ASP A 53 -12.14 -27.32 -6.35
N THR A 54 -10.82 -27.29 -6.19
CA THR A 54 -9.90 -26.47 -6.99
C THR A 54 -9.96 -26.70 -8.49
N LYS A 55 -10.51 -27.84 -8.94
CA LYS A 55 -10.76 -28.15 -10.36
C LYS A 55 -12.08 -27.57 -10.88
N ASP A 56 -12.98 -27.16 -9.99
CA ASP A 56 -14.21 -26.48 -10.39
C ASP A 56 -13.91 -25.04 -10.79
N THR A 57 -14.43 -24.60 -11.94
CA THR A 57 -14.33 -23.20 -12.38
C THR A 57 -14.85 -22.19 -11.35
N LEU A 58 -15.82 -22.58 -10.51
CA LEU A 58 -16.35 -21.76 -9.42
C LEU A 58 -15.26 -21.38 -8.40
N TYR A 59 -14.27 -22.25 -8.19
CA TYR A 59 -13.15 -21.98 -7.31
C TYR A 59 -12.41 -20.68 -7.68
N ASN A 60 -12.15 -20.48 -8.98
CA ASN A 60 -11.48 -19.29 -9.46
C ASN A 60 -12.30 -18.02 -9.17
N TYR A 61 -13.62 -18.07 -9.35
CA TYR A 61 -14.47 -16.93 -8.99
C TYR A 61 -14.44 -16.66 -7.49
N ILE A 62 -14.59 -17.69 -6.65
CA ILE A 62 -14.51 -17.55 -5.19
C ILE A 62 -13.18 -16.91 -4.79
N LEU A 63 -12.05 -17.42 -5.28
CA LEU A 63 -10.73 -16.91 -4.93
C LEU A 63 -10.53 -15.46 -5.39
N TRP A 64 -10.95 -15.12 -6.61
CA TRP A 64 -10.86 -13.77 -7.15
C TRP A 64 -11.64 -12.76 -6.30
N TYR A 65 -12.90 -13.08 -5.98
CA TYR A 65 -13.75 -12.20 -5.18
C TYR A 65 -13.35 -12.16 -3.71
N TYR A 66 -12.76 -13.24 -3.19
CA TYR A 66 -12.21 -13.26 -1.83
C TYR A 66 -11.02 -12.30 -1.70
N VAL A 67 -10.07 -12.36 -2.65
CA VAL A 67 -8.97 -11.37 -2.74
C VAL A 67 -9.53 -9.94 -2.82
N GLY A 68 -10.56 -9.72 -3.64
CA GLY A 68 -11.21 -8.41 -3.75
C GLY A 68 -11.82 -7.92 -2.43
N ALA A 69 -12.63 -8.75 -1.78
CA ALA A 69 -13.29 -8.41 -0.53
C ALA A 69 -12.28 -8.13 0.60
N ALA A 70 -11.25 -8.96 0.74
CA ALA A 70 -10.21 -8.78 1.74
C ALA A 70 -9.38 -7.49 1.47
N THR A 71 -9.10 -7.16 0.21
CA THR A 71 -8.42 -5.91 -0.17
C THR A 71 -9.24 -4.67 0.23
N GLU A 72 -10.56 -4.68 -0.02
CA GLU A 72 -11.41 -3.56 0.37
C GLU A 72 -11.52 -3.40 1.90
N LEU A 73 -11.51 -4.51 2.64
CA LEU A 73 -11.44 -4.46 4.10
C LEU A 73 -10.11 -3.90 4.59
N GLU A 74 -8.97 -4.37 4.04
CA GLU A 74 -7.64 -3.83 4.33
C GLU A 74 -7.62 -2.31 4.16
N LYS A 75 -8.05 -1.83 2.98
CA LYS A 75 -8.11 -0.40 2.66
C LYS A 75 -8.99 0.36 3.63
N LYS A 76 -10.21 -0.13 3.90
CA LYS A 76 -11.16 0.50 4.83
C LYS A 76 -10.57 0.70 6.23
N PHE A 77 -9.80 -0.27 6.72
CA PHE A 77 -9.15 -0.17 8.03
C PHE A 77 -7.91 0.75 7.97
N ARG A 78 -7.11 0.68 6.90
CA ARG A 78 -5.95 1.57 6.69
C ARG A 78 -6.35 3.04 6.67
N ASP A 79 -7.39 3.38 5.92
CA ASP A 79 -7.90 4.75 5.78
C ASP A 79 -8.50 5.29 7.11
N LYS A 80 -8.75 4.41 8.09
CA LYS A 80 -9.17 4.73 9.45
C LYS A 80 -8.04 4.63 10.49
N GLU A 81 -6.81 4.37 10.06
CA GLU A 81 -5.64 4.16 10.93
C GLU A 81 -5.78 2.97 11.89
N ILE A 82 -6.64 2.01 11.55
CA ILE A 82 -6.81 0.75 12.30
C ILE A 82 -5.83 -0.27 11.70
N PHE A 83 -4.54 -0.04 11.94
CA PHE A 83 -3.46 -0.71 11.22
C PHE A 83 -3.28 -2.19 11.56
N ASP A 84 -3.71 -2.63 12.74
CA ASP A 84 -3.74 -4.04 13.15
C ASP A 84 -4.70 -4.84 12.25
N SER A 85 -5.92 -4.33 12.05
CA SER A 85 -6.92 -4.95 11.18
C SER A 85 -6.50 -4.84 9.72
N SER A 86 -5.98 -3.69 9.30
CA SER A 86 -5.43 -3.51 7.95
C SER A 86 -4.33 -4.54 7.66
N LEU A 87 -3.38 -4.71 8.58
CA LEU A 87 -2.31 -5.70 8.46
C LEU A 87 -2.85 -7.13 8.36
N TYR A 88 -3.82 -7.49 9.22
CA TYR A 88 -4.44 -8.82 9.19
C TYR A 88 -5.01 -9.15 7.81
N TYR A 89 -5.85 -8.26 7.25
CA TYR A 89 -6.44 -8.46 5.93
C TYR A 89 -5.39 -8.40 4.82
N GLY A 90 -4.37 -7.56 4.96
CA GLY A 90 -3.30 -7.45 3.98
C GLY A 90 -2.48 -8.73 3.86
N LEU A 91 -2.07 -9.32 5.00
CA LEU A 91 -1.35 -10.59 5.05
C LEU A 91 -2.21 -11.76 4.54
N GLU A 92 -3.49 -11.79 4.88
CA GLU A 92 -4.42 -12.80 4.34
C GLU A 92 -4.56 -12.66 2.82
N THR A 93 -4.74 -11.44 2.32
CA THR A 93 -4.83 -11.16 0.89
C THR A 93 -3.56 -11.58 0.14
N LEU A 94 -2.39 -11.31 0.71
CA LEU A 94 -1.11 -11.72 0.11
C LEU A 94 -1.04 -13.25 -0.08
N LYS A 95 -1.43 -14.02 0.94
CA LYS A 95 -1.50 -15.49 0.86
C LYS A 95 -2.50 -15.97 -0.20
N LEU A 96 -3.65 -15.31 -0.32
CA LEU A 96 -4.64 -15.62 -1.35
C LEU A 96 -4.14 -15.31 -2.76
N ILE A 97 -3.38 -14.22 -2.94
CA ILE A 97 -2.73 -13.89 -4.21
C ILE A 97 -1.69 -14.95 -4.56
N GLU A 98 -0.83 -15.34 -3.62
CA GLU A 98 0.15 -16.42 -3.82
C GLU A 98 -0.53 -17.72 -4.25
N LYS A 99 -1.63 -18.10 -3.58
CA LYS A 99 -2.45 -19.26 -3.95
C LYS A 99 -3.00 -19.13 -5.37
N GLY A 100 -3.46 -17.94 -5.74
CA GLY A 100 -4.06 -17.66 -7.05
C GLY A 100 -3.09 -17.63 -8.22
N LYS A 101 -1.76 -17.50 -8.01
CA LYS A 101 -0.77 -17.46 -9.10
C LYS A 101 -0.83 -18.68 -10.03
N GLY A 102 -1.25 -19.85 -9.54
CA GLY A 102 -1.43 -21.05 -10.37
C GLY A 102 -2.73 -21.08 -11.19
N TYR A 103 -3.65 -20.15 -10.96
CA TYR A 103 -5.00 -20.14 -11.53
C TYR A 103 -5.25 -18.93 -12.45
N PHE A 104 -4.45 -17.87 -12.33
CA PHE A 104 -4.67 -16.59 -13.01
C PHE A 104 -3.42 -16.10 -13.74
N ASP A 105 -3.60 -15.02 -14.50
CA ASP A 105 -2.55 -14.40 -15.31
C ASP A 105 -1.54 -13.57 -14.48
N GLU A 106 -0.55 -13.03 -15.18
CA GLU A 106 0.46 -12.14 -14.60
C GLU A 106 -0.14 -10.85 -14.03
N LYS A 107 -1.26 -10.38 -14.59
CA LYS A 107 -1.96 -9.18 -14.09
C LYS A 107 -2.54 -9.42 -12.70
N PHE A 108 -3.09 -10.60 -12.45
CA PHE A 108 -3.49 -11.01 -11.11
C PHE A 108 -2.27 -11.13 -10.19
N SER A 109 -1.22 -11.81 -10.65
CA SER A 109 0.01 -12.03 -9.87
C SER A 109 0.66 -10.71 -9.43
N ALA A 110 0.64 -9.68 -10.28
CA ALA A 110 1.19 -8.35 -9.98
C ALA A 110 0.50 -7.64 -8.79
N ARG A 111 -0.69 -8.08 -8.36
CA ARG A 111 -1.37 -7.58 -7.14
C ARG A 111 -0.53 -7.82 -5.87
N GLU A 112 0.37 -8.79 -5.88
CA GLU A 112 1.30 -9.06 -4.79
C GLU A 112 2.10 -7.82 -4.40
N TYR A 113 2.63 -7.09 -5.38
CA TYR A 113 3.43 -5.88 -5.12
C TYR A 113 2.56 -4.74 -4.58
N TRP A 114 1.32 -4.62 -5.06
CA TRP A 114 0.33 -3.67 -4.53
C TRP A 114 -0.03 -3.97 -3.08
N MET A 115 -0.22 -5.25 -2.74
CA MET A 115 -0.52 -5.63 -1.36
C MET A 115 0.70 -5.50 -0.46
N THR A 116 1.90 -5.82 -0.97
CA THR A 116 3.17 -5.64 -0.27
C THR A 116 3.36 -4.21 0.20
N LYS A 117 3.11 -3.19 -0.66
CA LYS A 117 3.18 -1.79 -0.22
C LYS A 117 2.13 -1.41 0.82
N ASN A 118 0.92 -2.00 0.78
CA ASN A 118 -0.11 -1.72 1.79
C ASN A 118 0.23 -2.35 3.15
N ILE A 119 0.84 -3.53 3.14
CA ILE A 119 1.39 -4.18 4.34
C ILE A 119 2.50 -3.33 4.95
N ILE A 120 3.38 -2.74 4.14
CA ILE A 120 4.41 -1.79 4.62
C ILE A 120 3.75 -0.64 5.37
N VAL A 121 2.72 0.02 4.80
CA VAL A 121 1.99 1.11 5.46
C VAL A 121 1.44 0.67 6.82
N SER A 122 0.88 -0.54 6.90
CA SER A 122 0.32 -1.06 8.14
C SER A 122 1.38 -1.28 9.21
N TYR A 123 2.52 -1.88 8.86
CA TYR A 123 3.62 -2.03 9.80
C TYR A 123 4.19 -0.69 10.27
N PHE A 124 4.32 0.29 9.37
CA PHE A 124 4.70 1.66 9.74
C PHE A 124 3.71 2.30 10.70
N GLY A 125 2.40 2.15 10.45
CA GLY A 125 1.35 2.65 11.34
C GLY A 125 1.35 2.00 12.73
N LEU A 126 1.83 0.76 12.83
CA LEU A 126 2.03 0.03 14.09
C LEU A 126 3.39 0.29 14.75
N GLY A 127 4.25 1.12 14.18
CA GLY A 127 5.62 1.34 14.66
C GLY A 127 6.56 0.14 14.50
N GLN A 128 6.18 -0.86 13.72
CA GLN A 128 6.94 -2.10 13.51
C GLN A 128 7.89 -1.98 12.31
N LEU A 129 8.86 -1.06 12.39
CA LEU A 129 9.70 -0.67 11.25
C LEU A 129 10.57 -1.81 10.70
N ASP A 130 11.05 -2.72 11.56
CA ASP A 130 11.84 -3.89 11.13
C ASP A 130 11.01 -4.85 10.28
N ASN A 131 9.73 -5.03 10.62
CA ASN A 131 8.83 -5.84 9.82
C ASN A 131 8.51 -5.13 8.50
N ALA A 132 8.26 -3.82 8.52
CA ALA A 132 8.08 -3.04 7.29
C ALA A 132 9.30 -3.16 6.36
N LYS A 133 10.52 -3.13 6.91
CA LYS A 133 11.77 -3.27 6.13
C LYS A 133 11.81 -4.57 5.33
N LYS A 134 11.39 -5.70 5.90
CA LYS A 134 11.36 -6.99 5.18
C LYS A 134 10.53 -6.91 3.88
N TYR A 135 9.37 -6.27 3.93
CA TYR A 135 8.52 -6.09 2.75
C TYR A 135 9.04 -5.00 1.81
N LYS A 136 9.71 -3.96 2.34
CA LYS A 136 10.43 -2.99 1.50
C LYS A 136 11.52 -3.68 0.69
N ASP A 137 12.30 -4.57 1.30
CA ASP A 137 13.38 -5.30 0.63
C ASP A 137 12.84 -6.13 -0.56
N ILE A 138 11.63 -6.71 -0.45
CA ILE A 138 10.93 -7.39 -1.56
C ILE A 138 10.66 -6.43 -2.71
N LEU A 139 10.12 -5.23 -2.44
CA LEU A 139 9.86 -4.24 -3.48
C LEU A 139 11.16 -3.73 -4.15
N TYR A 140 12.22 -3.52 -3.37
CA TYR A 140 13.53 -3.13 -3.90
C TYR A 140 14.15 -4.22 -4.78
N ALA A 141 14.03 -5.50 -4.40
CA ALA A 141 14.47 -6.61 -5.23
C ALA A 141 13.69 -6.64 -6.56
N ALA A 142 12.36 -6.54 -6.50
CA ALA A 142 11.50 -6.49 -7.68
C ALA A 142 11.78 -5.28 -8.58
N TYR A 143 12.10 -4.12 -8.01
CA TYR A 143 12.52 -2.93 -8.75
C TYR A 143 13.81 -3.19 -9.55
N LYS A 144 14.83 -3.75 -8.90
CA LYS A 144 16.12 -4.09 -9.53
C LYS A 144 15.94 -5.09 -10.67
N GLU A 145 14.99 -6.00 -10.54
CA GLU A 145 14.64 -7.00 -11.55
C GLU A 145 13.62 -6.50 -12.59
N LYS A 146 13.18 -5.23 -12.52
CA LYS A 146 12.17 -4.62 -13.41
C LYS A 146 10.84 -5.39 -13.44
N LYS A 147 10.44 -5.98 -12.31
CA LYS A 147 9.21 -6.77 -12.15
C LYS A 147 8.03 -5.98 -11.59
N LEU A 148 8.27 -4.74 -11.13
CA LEU A 148 7.21 -3.92 -10.55
C LEU A 148 6.24 -3.44 -11.64
N PRO A 149 4.91 -3.51 -11.37
CA PRO A 149 3.92 -3.01 -12.31
C PRO A 149 3.95 -1.48 -12.38
N LYS A 150 3.47 -0.95 -13.50
CA LYS A 150 3.30 0.49 -13.73
C LYS A 150 2.58 1.15 -12.53
N ASN A 151 3.01 2.35 -12.18
CA ASN A 151 2.54 3.20 -11.08
C ASN A 151 3.07 2.83 -9.69
N ILE A 152 3.81 1.73 -9.55
CA ILE A 152 4.66 1.46 -8.38
C ILE A 152 6.09 1.10 -8.78
N ASP A 153 6.45 1.31 -10.04
CA ASP A 153 7.75 0.99 -10.63
C ASP A 153 8.83 2.03 -10.32
N GLN A 154 8.45 3.19 -9.79
CA GLN A 154 9.38 4.28 -9.43
C GLN A 154 9.39 4.60 -7.94
N TYR A 155 8.24 4.42 -7.29
CA TYR A 155 8.03 4.74 -5.89
C TYR A 155 6.84 3.95 -5.32
N PHE A 156 6.74 3.90 -4.00
CA PHE A 156 5.60 3.31 -3.30
C PHE A 156 5.25 4.13 -2.05
N ASN A 157 3.98 4.15 -1.64
CA ASN A 157 3.60 4.70 -0.34
C ASN A 157 3.99 3.72 0.77
N PHE A 158 4.65 4.23 1.80
CA PHE A 158 5.15 3.42 2.92
C PHE A 158 4.53 3.82 4.27
N THR A 159 3.88 4.98 4.37
CA THR A 159 3.21 5.42 5.60
C THR A 159 1.99 6.26 5.27
N PHE A 160 1.01 6.21 6.17
CA PHE A 160 -0.19 7.04 6.18
C PHE A 160 -0.52 7.41 7.62
N PHE A 161 -0.96 8.64 7.86
CA PHE A 161 -1.60 9.02 9.11
C PHE A 161 -2.46 10.26 8.94
N LYS A 162 -3.38 10.47 9.88
CA LYS A 162 -4.18 11.70 9.98
C LYS A 162 -3.52 12.68 10.92
N TRP A 163 -3.63 13.95 10.58
CA TRP A 163 -3.15 15.05 11.40
C TRP A 163 -4.18 16.18 11.35
N ASP A 164 -4.93 16.35 12.43
CA ASP A 164 -6.12 17.22 12.46
C ASP A 164 -7.09 16.88 11.30
N ASN A 165 -7.42 17.88 10.48
CA ASN A 165 -8.23 17.78 9.27
C ASN A 165 -7.41 17.47 8.01
N LYS A 166 -6.28 16.76 8.15
CA LYS A 166 -5.37 16.45 7.05
C LYS A 166 -5.06 14.97 6.96
N ASN A 167 -4.95 14.50 5.73
CA ASN A 167 -4.39 13.20 5.41
C ASN A 167 -2.94 13.38 4.96
N VAL A 168 -2.04 12.56 5.50
CA VAL A 168 -0.61 12.65 5.23
C VAL A 168 -0.11 11.31 4.69
N TRP A 169 0.33 11.32 3.43
CA TRP A 169 0.85 10.14 2.74
C TRP A 169 2.35 10.27 2.50
N GLY A 170 3.15 9.32 3.00
CA GLY A 170 4.58 9.26 2.73
C GLY A 170 4.89 8.25 1.62
N TYR A 171 5.62 8.72 0.60
CA TYR A 171 6.08 7.94 -0.54
C TYR A 171 7.59 7.90 -0.60
N GLU A 172 8.15 6.76 -0.97
CA GLU A 172 9.58 6.54 -1.11
C GLU A 172 9.91 6.17 -2.55
N TRP A 173 10.90 6.85 -3.13
CA TRP A 173 11.44 6.55 -4.44
C TRP A 173 12.52 5.49 -4.34
N PHE A 174 12.54 4.53 -5.27
CA PHE A 174 13.58 3.52 -5.33
C PHE A 174 14.96 4.09 -5.68
N GLU A 175 14.96 5.26 -6.32
CA GLU A 175 16.15 5.99 -6.73
C GLU A 175 17.19 6.09 -5.61
N GLU A 176 18.45 5.84 -5.96
CA GLU A 176 19.58 5.93 -5.06
C GLU A 176 20.45 7.14 -5.41
N ILE A 177 21.23 7.60 -4.44
CA ILE A 177 22.19 8.68 -4.65
C ILE A 177 23.20 8.24 -5.71
N PRO A 178 23.35 8.98 -6.83
CA PRO A 178 24.36 8.68 -7.84
C PRO A 178 25.77 8.95 -7.31
N GLU A 179 26.77 8.32 -7.92
CA GLU A 179 28.18 8.63 -7.62
C GLU A 179 28.48 10.11 -7.85
N ASN A 180 28.06 10.64 -8.99
CA ASN A 180 28.11 12.06 -9.28
C ASN A 180 26.78 12.75 -8.94
N ARG A 181 26.77 13.45 -7.79
CA ARG A 181 25.58 14.15 -7.28
C ARG A 181 25.13 15.33 -8.16
N PHE A 182 25.92 15.80 -9.10
CA PHE A 182 25.54 16.93 -9.95
C PHE A 182 24.81 16.52 -11.24
N GLU A 183 24.72 15.22 -11.53
CA GLU A 183 24.05 14.72 -12.74
C GLU A 183 22.53 14.78 -12.68
N LYS A 184 21.95 14.68 -11.47
CA LYS A 184 20.49 14.72 -11.28
C LYS A 184 20.14 15.21 -9.88
N SER A 185 18.91 15.68 -9.72
CA SER A 185 18.30 15.97 -8.42
C SER A 185 17.03 15.16 -8.25
N PHE A 186 16.79 14.62 -7.06
CA PHE A 186 15.57 13.85 -6.78
C PHE A 186 15.20 13.93 -5.30
N SER A 187 13.92 13.66 -5.01
CA SER A 187 13.44 13.45 -3.64
C SER A 187 13.45 11.97 -3.31
N LYS A 188 14.12 11.59 -2.23
CA LYS A 188 14.11 10.19 -1.76
C LYS A 188 12.76 9.83 -1.14
N VAL A 189 12.19 10.76 -0.37
CA VAL A 189 10.87 10.65 0.25
C VAL A 189 10.05 11.90 -0.02
N VAL A 190 8.76 11.74 -0.29
CA VAL A 190 7.80 12.84 -0.38
C VAL A 190 6.60 12.54 0.50
N TYR A 191 6.32 13.43 1.43
CA TYR A 191 5.05 13.48 2.15
C TYR A 191 4.11 14.44 1.45
N TYR A 192 2.97 13.92 0.99
CA TYR A 192 1.88 14.73 0.45
C TYR A 192 0.88 15.00 1.57
N VAL A 193 0.54 16.27 1.75
CA VAL A 193 -0.40 16.72 2.78
C VAL A 193 -1.66 17.19 2.10
N TYR A 194 -2.78 16.54 2.38
CA TYR A 194 -4.09 16.84 1.82
C TYR A 194 -5.04 17.37 2.89
N SER A 195 -5.96 18.26 2.52
CA SER A 195 -7.17 18.48 3.31
C SER A 195 -8.11 17.27 3.20
N THR A 196 -9.00 17.11 4.18
CA THR A 196 -9.97 15.99 4.22
C THR A 196 -11.38 16.44 3.87
N LYS A 197 -12.10 15.61 3.10
CA LYS A 197 -13.57 15.72 2.92
C LYS A 197 -14.30 15.31 4.21
N PRO A 198 -15.62 15.58 4.33
CA PRO A 198 -16.42 15.14 5.48
C PRO A 198 -16.42 13.62 5.70
N ASP A 199 -16.23 12.82 4.65
CA ASP A 199 -16.12 11.36 4.73
C ASP A 199 -14.71 10.86 5.13
N GLY A 200 -13.76 11.78 5.32
CA GLY A 200 -12.37 11.50 5.68
C GLY A 200 -11.43 11.20 4.51
N SER A 201 -11.92 11.20 3.28
CA SER A 201 -11.08 11.00 2.08
C SER A 201 -10.28 12.26 1.72
N ASP A 202 -9.23 12.07 0.90
CA ASP A 202 -8.41 13.18 0.39
C ASP A 202 -9.26 14.18 -0.43
N ASN A 203 -8.98 15.47 -0.25
CA ASN A 203 -9.60 16.55 -1.00
C ASN A 203 -8.58 17.34 -1.85
N GLU A 204 -7.98 18.39 -1.29
CA GLU A 204 -7.01 19.25 -1.98
C GLU A 204 -5.61 19.01 -1.44
N GLN A 205 -4.62 18.87 -2.33
CA GLN A 205 -3.22 18.83 -1.91
C GLN A 205 -2.79 20.22 -1.44
N LEU A 206 -2.49 20.35 -0.15
CA LEU A 206 -2.11 21.60 0.48
C LEU A 206 -0.64 21.95 0.22
N TYR A 207 0.26 20.99 0.42
CA TYR A 207 1.70 21.14 0.19
C TYR A 207 2.39 19.77 0.23
N ARG A 208 3.69 19.77 -0.09
CA ARG A 208 4.57 18.60 0.00
C ARG A 208 5.74 18.88 0.94
N LEU A 209 6.17 17.87 1.68
CA LEU A 209 7.44 17.85 2.40
C LEU A 209 8.34 16.83 1.72
N GLN A 210 9.49 17.26 1.21
CA GLN A 210 10.38 16.47 0.39
C GLN A 210 11.70 16.27 1.10
N VAL A 211 12.12 15.02 1.26
CA VAL A 211 13.49 14.67 1.64
C VAL A 211 14.32 14.71 0.36
N LEU A 212 14.85 15.90 0.06
CA LEU A 212 15.52 16.23 -1.19
C LEU A 212 17.01 15.89 -1.11
N MET A 213 17.57 15.32 -2.18
CA MET A 213 19.01 15.06 -2.27
C MET A 213 19.80 16.37 -2.17
N PHE A 214 20.79 16.39 -1.28
CA PHE A 214 21.70 17.52 -1.15
C PHE A 214 22.91 17.39 -2.07
N HIS A 215 23.16 18.43 -2.86
CA HIS A 215 24.31 18.51 -3.77
C HIS A 215 25.54 18.97 -2.98
N LYS A 216 26.29 18.01 -2.41
CA LYS A 216 27.50 18.26 -1.64
C LYS A 216 28.60 18.85 -2.54
N SER A 217 28.90 20.14 -2.38
CA SER A 217 30.10 20.77 -2.93
C SER A 217 31.27 20.79 -1.94
N ASP A 218 30.99 20.65 -0.65
CA ASP A 218 31.96 20.60 0.44
C ASP A 218 31.93 19.23 1.14
N ALA A 219 33.10 18.61 1.30
CA ALA A 219 33.28 17.34 1.99
C ALA A 219 33.01 17.42 3.51
N SER A 220 32.93 18.62 4.09
CA SER A 220 32.57 18.83 5.49
C SER A 220 31.10 18.49 5.77
N VAL A 221 30.21 18.59 4.77
CA VAL A 221 28.77 18.33 4.89
C VAL A 221 28.51 16.85 5.12
N LYS A 222 27.95 16.51 6.30
CA LYS A 222 27.74 15.12 6.72
C LYS A 222 26.45 14.50 6.17
N PHE A 223 25.37 15.26 6.08
CA PHE A 223 24.06 14.76 5.66
C PHE A 223 23.92 14.62 4.13
N ASP A 224 23.11 13.67 3.68
CA ASP A 224 22.86 13.39 2.26
C ASP A 224 21.56 13.99 1.71
N TYR A 225 20.60 14.21 2.60
CA TYR A 225 19.30 14.75 2.29
C TYR A 225 18.91 15.86 3.27
N VAL A 226 18.04 16.75 2.81
CA VAL A 226 17.45 17.82 3.62
C VAL A 226 15.95 17.89 3.38
N LEU A 227 15.18 18.24 4.40
CA LEU A 227 13.75 18.45 4.26
C LEU A 227 13.47 19.79 3.58
N THR A 228 12.61 19.77 2.56
CA THR A 228 12.15 20.96 1.85
C THR A 228 10.62 20.97 1.84
N LYS A 229 10.02 22.08 2.22
CA LYS A 229 8.58 22.30 2.07
C LYS A 229 8.31 22.94 0.72
N ARG A 230 7.36 22.39 -0.05
CA ARG A 230 6.91 22.93 -1.33
C ARG A 230 5.41 23.19 -1.32
N LEU A 231 5.03 24.41 -1.65
CA LEU A 231 3.65 24.87 -1.83
C LEU A 231 3.45 25.21 -3.30
N GLU A 232 2.59 24.46 -3.97
CA GLU A 232 2.19 24.79 -5.34
C GLU A 232 0.91 25.62 -5.33
N THR A 233 0.90 26.68 -6.14
CA THR A 233 -0.30 27.44 -6.50
C THR A 233 -0.56 27.30 -8.00
N ALA A 234 -1.68 27.87 -8.48
CA ALA A 234 -1.99 27.91 -9.90
C ALA A 234 -0.92 28.65 -10.73
N LYS A 235 -0.24 29.64 -10.13
CA LYS A 235 0.72 30.51 -10.83
C LYS A 235 2.17 30.16 -10.51
N ASN A 236 2.47 29.84 -9.26
CA ASN A 236 3.84 29.72 -8.76
C ASN A 236 4.03 28.48 -7.88
N GLU A 237 5.25 27.97 -7.79
CA GLU A 237 5.71 27.10 -6.70
C GLU A 237 6.55 27.93 -5.72
N VAL A 238 6.23 27.84 -4.43
CA VAL A 238 7.06 28.37 -3.34
C VAL A 238 7.71 27.20 -2.62
N SER A 239 9.04 27.22 -2.52
CA SER A 239 9.78 26.20 -1.79
C SER A 239 10.67 26.82 -0.71
N GLY A 240 10.93 26.04 0.34
CA GLY A 240 11.83 26.46 1.40
C GLY A 240 12.49 25.27 2.09
N THR A 241 13.79 25.37 2.31
CA THR A 241 14.61 24.33 2.94
C THR A 241 14.55 24.47 4.46
N LEU A 242 14.53 23.33 5.15
CA LEU A 242 14.50 23.24 6.61
C LEU A 242 15.77 22.51 7.06
N TYR A 243 16.89 23.23 7.21
CA TYR A 243 18.21 22.67 7.53
C TYR A 243 18.29 22.03 8.92
N ALA A 244 17.33 22.33 9.80
CA ALA A 244 17.15 21.62 11.05
C ALA A 244 16.83 20.12 10.85
N TYR A 245 16.35 19.73 9.66
CA TYR A 245 15.92 18.36 9.36
C TYR A 245 16.74 17.78 8.21
N THR A 246 17.81 17.12 8.59
CA THR A 246 18.74 16.46 7.66
C THR A 246 18.80 14.96 7.92
N TYR A 247 19.20 14.22 6.88
CA TYR A 247 19.23 12.75 6.89
C TYR A 247 20.41 12.22 6.08
N ASP A 248 20.93 11.07 6.48
CA ASP A 248 21.95 10.33 5.72
C ASP A 248 21.32 9.44 4.65
N LYS A 249 22.15 8.83 3.78
CA LYS A 249 21.72 7.88 2.73
C LYS A 249 20.79 6.80 3.30
N ASN A 250 21.10 6.31 4.50
CA ASN A 250 20.29 5.37 5.25
C ASN A 250 19.37 6.15 6.20
N ILE A 251 18.22 6.60 5.68
CA ILE A 251 17.28 7.41 6.45
C ILE A 251 16.75 6.63 7.65
N ASP A 252 16.92 7.18 8.86
CA ASP A 252 16.17 6.77 10.05
C ASP A 252 14.71 7.20 9.88
N PHE A 253 13.86 6.23 9.56
CA PHE A 253 12.44 6.47 9.33
C PHE A 253 11.65 6.79 10.60
N ALA A 254 12.11 6.37 11.79
CA ALA A 254 11.48 6.76 13.05
C ALA A 254 11.71 8.25 13.31
N LYS A 255 12.97 8.70 13.15
CA LYS A 255 13.31 10.13 13.20
C LYS A 255 12.52 10.93 12.16
N LEU A 256 12.50 10.48 10.90
CA LEU A 256 11.75 11.15 9.84
C LEU A 256 10.26 11.31 10.18
N GLN A 257 9.59 10.26 10.70
CA GLN A 257 8.18 10.37 11.09
C GLN A 257 7.96 11.39 12.21
N ALA A 258 8.86 11.43 13.20
CA ALA A 258 8.80 12.42 14.28
C ALA A 258 8.99 13.84 13.75
N ASP A 259 10.00 14.04 12.90
CA ASP A 259 10.31 15.33 12.26
C ASP A 259 9.15 15.84 11.42
N ILE A 260 8.51 14.98 10.62
CA ILE A 260 7.33 15.36 9.83
C ILE A 260 6.19 15.82 10.72
N ARG A 261 5.90 15.10 11.82
CA ARG A 261 4.85 15.52 12.78
C ARG A 261 5.18 16.85 13.42
N GLU A 262 6.45 17.13 13.71
CA GLU A 262 6.86 18.42 14.25
C GLU A 262 6.66 19.56 13.23
N VAL A 263 7.04 19.36 11.97
CA VAL A 263 6.81 20.34 10.90
C VAL A 263 5.31 20.61 10.68
N LEU A 264 4.46 19.59 10.82
CA LEU A 264 3.01 19.73 10.68
C LEU A 264 2.36 20.61 11.76
N LYS A 265 2.99 20.79 12.93
CA LYS A 265 2.51 21.70 13.99
C LYS A 265 2.56 23.18 13.58
N GLY A 266 3.22 23.51 12.46
CA GLY A 266 3.25 24.86 11.90
C GLY A 266 4.27 25.81 12.53
N ASN A 267 5.14 25.30 13.42
CA ASN A 267 6.11 26.11 14.17
C ASN A 267 7.36 26.50 13.35
N TYR A 268 7.47 26.09 12.08
CA TYR A 268 8.70 26.25 11.31
C TYR A 268 8.52 27.15 10.09
N GLN A 269 9.28 28.25 10.10
CA GLN A 269 9.57 29.05 8.92
C GLN A 269 10.79 28.43 8.21
N PRO A 270 10.76 28.25 6.88
CA PRO A 270 11.90 27.72 6.19
C PRO A 270 13.08 28.68 6.22
N ASP A 271 14.30 28.13 6.32
CA ASP A 271 15.55 28.90 6.34
C ASP A 271 15.78 29.63 5.01
N THR A 272 15.22 29.08 3.93
CA THR A 272 15.28 29.65 2.59
C THR A 272 13.88 29.80 2.01
N LYS A 273 13.72 30.73 1.05
CA LYS A 273 12.49 30.88 0.28
C LYS A 273 12.82 31.11 -1.18
N THR A 274 12.30 30.25 -2.04
CA THR A 274 12.42 30.36 -3.50
C THR A 274 11.01 30.40 -4.10
N ILE A 275 10.81 31.26 -5.10
CA ILE A 275 9.57 31.35 -5.86
C ILE A 275 9.89 31.06 -7.32
N THR A 276 9.19 30.09 -7.90
CA THR A 276 9.31 29.72 -9.31
C THR A 276 7.96 29.92 -9.99
N ASN A 277 7.91 30.73 -11.04
CA ASN A 277 6.69 30.94 -11.82
C ASN A 277 6.48 29.73 -12.74
N LYS A 278 5.26 29.19 -12.80
CA LYS A 278 4.91 28.13 -13.75
C LYS A 278 4.83 28.77 -15.16
N GLN A 279 5.60 28.21 -16.10
CA GLN A 279 5.52 28.55 -17.52
C GLN A 279 4.27 27.96 -18.16
#